data_AF-A0A6I5PKP5-F1
#
_entry.id   AF-A0A6I5PKP5-F1
#
_cell.length_a   1.000
_cell.length_b   1.000
_cell.length_c   1.000
_cell.angle_alpha   90.00
_cell.angle_beta   90.00
_cell.angle_gamma   90.00
#
_symmetry.space_group_name_H-M   'P 1'
#
loop_
_entity.id
_entity.type
_entity.pdbx_description
1 polymer ?
#
loop_
_entity_poly.entity_id
_entity_poly.type
_entity_poly.pdbx_seq_one_letter_code
_entity_poly.pdbx_strand_id
1 'polypeptide(L)'
;MSAPYSTDLLKKALATVEAGHSVTSVRHLFGIARRTLKSWRRPYRETGELAAKQGYQCGHSHKNTDWPAFPAFAETHGDKTQAEMAQL
;
A
#
# COMPACT_ATOMS: atom_id res chain seq x y z
N MET A 1 12.50 9.91 2.96
CA MET A 1 11.67 8.71 3.18
C MET A 1 12.61 7.51 3.33
N SER A 2 12.43 6.67 4.36
CA SER A 2 13.19 5.40 4.43
C SER A 2 12.69 4.47 3.33
N ALA A 3 13.62 3.86 2.59
CA ALA A 3 13.26 2.81 1.66
C ALA A 3 12.54 1.66 2.41
N PRO A 4 11.48 1.07 1.82
CA PRO A 4 10.86 -0.12 2.40
C PRO A 4 11.85 -1.29 2.39
N TYR A 5 11.73 -2.17 3.39
CA TYR A 5 12.51 -3.41 3.40
C TYR A 5 12.19 -4.25 2.16
N SER A 6 13.21 -4.89 1.58
CA SER A 6 13.02 -5.84 0.49
C SER A 6 12.10 -6.98 0.91
N THR A 7 11.22 -7.40 0.00
CA THR A 7 10.27 -8.49 0.24
C THR A 7 10.97 -9.81 0.50
N ASP A 8 12.09 -10.07 -0.18
CA ASP A 8 12.94 -11.26 0.05
C ASP A 8 13.52 -11.28 1.46
N LEU A 9 13.99 -10.12 1.94
CA LEU A 9 14.53 -9.99 3.30
C LEU A 9 13.47 -10.30 4.35
N LEU A 10 12.24 -9.80 4.17
CA LEU A 10 11.12 -10.05 5.07
C LEU A 10 10.67 -11.53 5.03
N LYS A 11 10.64 -12.15 3.85
CA LYS A 11 10.32 -13.58 3.69
C LYS A 11 11.30 -14.46 4.47
N LYS A 12 12.61 -14.22 4.29
CA LYS A 12 13.66 -14.96 5.01
C LYS A 12 13.56 -14.76 6.51
N ALA A 13 13.42 -13.52 6.97
CA ALA A 13 13.31 -13.22 8.40
C ALA A 13 12.09 -13.90 9.05
N LEU A 14 10.93 -13.92 8.38
CA LEU A 14 9.74 -14.60 8.88
C LEU A 14 9.85 -16.12 8.84
N ALA A 15 10.45 -16.69 7.79
CA ALA A 15 10.74 -18.12 7.74
C ALA A 15 11.66 -18.55 8.91
N THR A 16 12.66 -17.74 9.26
CA THR A 16 13.53 -17.99 10.42
C THR A 16 12.78 -17.94 11.75
N VAL A 17 11.81 -17.02 11.89
CA VAL A 17 10.94 -16.98 13.08
C VAL A 17 10.07 -18.24 13.17
N GLU A 18 9.45 -18.68 12.06
CA GLU A 18 8.61 -19.88 12.04
C GLU A 18 9.43 -21.17 12.20
N ALA A 19 10.72 -21.17 11.83
CA ALA A 19 11.67 -22.24 12.14
C ALA A 19 12.06 -22.34 13.63
N GLY A 20 11.52 -21.46 14.49
CA GLY A 20 11.71 -21.52 15.94
C GLY A 20 12.78 -20.58 16.50
N HIS A 21 13.41 -19.74 15.68
CA HIS A 21 14.37 -18.76 16.17
C HIS A 21 13.66 -17.62 16.92
N SER A 22 14.33 -17.10 17.96
CA SER A 22 13.81 -15.96 18.71
C SER A 22 13.73 -14.70 17.85
N VAL A 23 12.69 -13.89 18.05
CA VAL A 23 12.54 -12.59 17.35
C VAL A 23 13.74 -11.67 17.64
N THR A 24 14.37 -11.81 18.81
CA THR A 24 15.59 -11.09 19.17
C THR A 24 16.75 -11.48 18.27
N SER A 25 16.96 -12.78 18.04
CA SER A 25 18.00 -13.29 17.15
C SER A 25 17.78 -12.83 15.71
N VAL A 26 16.54 -12.92 15.22
CA VAL A 26 16.16 -12.48 13.86
C VAL A 26 16.38 -10.98 13.67
N ARG A 27 16.10 -10.16 14.69
CA ARG A 27 16.43 -8.72 14.66
C ARG A 27 17.93 -8.48 14.49
N HIS A 28 18.78 -9.21 15.20
CA HIS A 28 20.23 -9.06 15.08
C HIS A 28 20.76 -9.58 13.74
N LEU A 29 20.18 -10.68 13.24
CA LEU A 29 20.62 -11.31 11.98
C LEU A 29 20.21 -10.51 10.75
N PHE A 30 18.99 -9.97 10.72
CA PHE A 30 18.43 -9.29 9.55
C PHE A 30 18.33 -7.77 9.69
N GLY A 31 18.62 -7.21 10.87
CA GLY A 31 18.50 -5.77 11.14
C GLY A 31 17.06 -5.25 11.18
N ILE A 32 16.05 -6.13 11.17
CA ILE A 32 14.64 -5.74 11.12
C ILE A 32 14.09 -5.53 12.53
N ALA A 33 13.40 -4.41 12.75
CA ALA A 33 12.76 -4.12 14.02
C ALA A 33 11.66 -5.15 14.37
N ARG A 34 11.57 -5.50 15.67
CA ARG A 34 10.56 -6.43 16.19
C ARG A 34 9.12 -6.04 15.81
N ARG A 35 8.82 -4.74 15.78
CA ARG A 35 7.51 -4.21 15.40
C ARG A 35 7.15 -4.57 13.96
N THR A 36 8.12 -4.47 13.05
CA THR A 36 7.99 -4.84 11.64
C THR A 36 7.73 -6.34 11.52
N LEU A 37 8.55 -7.20 12.14
CA LEU A 37 8.31 -8.65 12.11
C LEU A 37 6.90 -9.02 12.61
N LYS A 38 6.42 -8.37 13.68
CA LYS A 38 5.07 -8.59 14.21
C LYS A 38 3.98 -8.15 13.24
N SER A 39 4.12 -7.01 12.57
CA SER A 39 3.11 -6.53 11.61
C SER A 39 3.02 -7.42 10.36
N TRP A 40 4.12 -8.01 9.94
CA TRP A 40 4.20 -8.85 8.74
C TRP A 40 3.88 -10.33 8.97
N ARG A 41 3.92 -10.80 10.23
CA ARG A 41 3.62 -12.21 10.56
C ARG A 41 2.20 -12.63 10.20
N ARG A 42 1.21 -11.77 10.42
CA ARG A 42 -0.19 -12.10 10.13
C ARG A 42 -0.46 -12.22 8.61
N PRO A 43 -0.12 -11.21 7.77
CA PRO A 43 -0.23 -11.33 6.31
C PRO A 43 0.56 -12.52 5.74
N TYR A 44 1.75 -12.80 6.28
CA TYR A 44 2.57 -13.93 5.82
C TYR A 44 1.89 -15.28 6.04
N ARG A 45 1.22 -15.48 7.19
CA ARG A 45 0.48 -16.71 7.46
C ARG A 45 -0.80 -16.84 6.64
N GLU A 46 -1.46 -15.72 6.35
CA GLU A 46 -2.75 -15.70 5.64
C GLU A 46 -2.57 -15.82 4.11
N THR A 47 -1.55 -15.19 3.54
CA THR A 47 -1.40 -15.07 2.07
C THR A 47 -0.14 -15.75 1.54
N GLY A 48 0.87 -16.03 2.37
CA GLY A 48 2.18 -16.55 1.94
C GLY A 48 3.02 -15.57 1.12
N GLU A 49 2.39 -14.52 0.58
CA GLU A 49 3.00 -13.47 -0.20
C GLU A 49 3.16 -12.18 0.60
N LEU A 50 4.41 -11.72 0.68
CA LEU A 50 4.77 -10.44 1.29
C LEU A 50 4.96 -9.41 0.19
N ALA A 51 3.84 -8.90 -0.34
CA ALA A 51 3.88 -7.69 -1.15
C ALA A 51 3.91 -6.46 -0.22
N ALA A 52 4.75 -5.47 -0.53
CA ALA A 52 4.59 -4.14 0.04
C ALA A 52 3.13 -3.70 -0.14
N LYS A 53 2.49 -3.11 0.88
CA LYS A 53 1.17 -2.47 0.70
C LYS A 53 1.32 -1.40 -0.38
N GLN A 54 0.86 -1.73 -1.58
CA GLN A 54 0.74 -0.79 -2.69
C GLN A 54 -0.46 0.11 -2.36
N GLY A 55 -0.32 1.43 -2.54
CA GLY A 55 -1.39 2.40 -2.23
C GLY A 55 -1.16 3.32 -1.03
N TYR A 56 0.06 3.44 -0.49
CA TYR A 56 0.34 4.45 0.54
C TYR A 56 0.27 5.90 0.01
N GLN A 57 0.04 6.10 -1.29
CA GLN A 57 -0.15 7.41 -1.92
C GLN A 57 -1.52 7.46 -2.62
N CYS A 58 -2.59 7.06 -1.93
CA CYS A 58 -3.91 7.52 -2.35
C CYS A 58 -4.10 8.90 -1.73
N GLY A 59 -3.95 9.94 -2.56
CA GLY A 59 -4.22 11.32 -2.15
C GLY A 59 -5.56 11.42 -1.43
N HIS A 60 -5.64 12.29 -0.43
CA HIS A 60 -6.87 12.50 0.32
C HIS A 60 -7.97 13.04 -0.61
N SER A 61 -9.18 12.44 -0.52
CA SER A 61 -10.42 12.95 -1.10
C SER A 61 -10.42 13.08 -2.64
N HIS A 62 -10.79 12.00 -3.34
CA HIS A 62 -11.26 12.13 -4.71
C HIS A 62 -12.62 12.85 -4.67
N LYS A 63 -12.66 14.16 -4.92
CA LYS A 63 -13.91 14.92 -5.12
C LYS A 63 -14.63 14.53 -6.42
N ASN A 64 -13.97 13.79 -7.30
CA ASN A 64 -14.55 13.29 -8.54
C ASN A 64 -14.71 11.77 -8.44
N THR A 65 -15.93 11.34 -8.10
CA THR A 65 -16.29 9.93 -7.84
C THR A 65 -16.65 9.18 -9.14
N ASP A 66 -17.01 9.88 -10.22
CA ASP A 66 -17.49 9.28 -11.47
C ASP A 66 -16.63 9.64 -12.70
N TRP A 67 -15.39 9.14 -12.71
CA TRP A 67 -14.49 9.22 -13.87
C TRP A 67 -15.07 8.76 -15.22
N PRO A 68 -15.89 7.68 -15.30
CA PRO A 68 -16.44 7.26 -16.58
C PRO A 68 -17.62 8.11 -17.08
N ALA A 69 -18.27 8.90 -16.21
CA ALA A 69 -19.37 9.80 -16.60
C ALA A 69 -18.87 11.21 -17.00
N PHE A 70 -17.66 11.59 -16.58
CA PHE A 70 -17.07 12.89 -16.86
C PHE A 70 -16.91 13.21 -18.37
N PRO A 71 -16.52 12.27 -19.26
CA PRO A 71 -16.44 12.54 -20.69
C PRO A 71 -17.80 12.90 -21.31
N ALA A 72 -18.86 12.17 -20.97
CA ALA A 72 -20.21 12.43 -21.47
C ALA A 72 -20.76 13.78 -20.99
N PHE A 73 -20.44 14.16 -19.74
CA PHE A 73 -20.78 15.47 -19.19
C PHE A 73 -20.05 16.61 -19.92
N ALA A 74 -18.76 16.45 -20.19
CA ALA A 74 -17.95 17.43 -20.92
C ALA A 74 -18.38 17.56 -22.39
N GLU A 75 -18.78 16.47 -23.04
CA GLU A 75 -19.32 16.51 -24.41
C GLU A 75 -20.69 17.20 -24.47
N THR A 76 -21.55 16.98 -23.45
CA THR A 76 -22.88 17.61 -23.38
C THR A 76 -22.82 19.10 -23.08
N HIS A 77 -21.76 19.57 -22.41
CA HIS A 77 -21.58 20.96 -21.99
C HIS A 77 -20.30 21.61 -22.55
N GLY A 78 -19.83 21.15 -23.72
CA GLY A 78 -18.62 21.67 -24.36
C GLY A 78 -18.70 23.15 -24.77
N ASP A 79 -19.91 23.72 -24.76
CA ASP A 79 -20.19 25.15 -24.95
C ASP A 79 -19.94 26.00 -23.70
N LYS A 80 -19.79 25.38 -22.52
CA LYS A 80 -19.64 26.05 -21.23
C LYS A 80 -18.19 26.03 -20.74
N THR A 81 -17.82 27.07 -20.00
CA THR A 81 -16.52 27.12 -19.33
C THR A 81 -16.50 26.19 -18.12
N GLN A 82 -15.29 25.82 -17.66
CA GLN A 82 -15.12 24.97 -16.48
C GLN A 82 -15.77 25.54 -15.21
N ALA A 83 -15.84 26.87 -15.08
CA ALA A 83 -16.49 27.53 -13.95
C ALA A 83 -18.03 27.39 -13.98
N GLU A 84 -18.63 27.38 -15.16
CA GLU A 84 -20.08 27.20 -15.36
C GLU A 84 -20.47 25.73 -15.24
N MET A 85 -19.64 24.82 -15.75
CA MET A 85 -19.82 23.38 -15.55
C MET A 85 -19.77 22.97 -14.08
N ALA A 86 -19.00 23.68 -13.25
CA ALA A 86 -18.92 23.42 -11.81
C ALA A 86 -20.16 23.88 -11.01
N GLN A 87 -21.09 24.62 -11.64
CA GLN A 87 -22.32 25.11 -11.02
C GLN A 87 -23.57 24.30 -11.42
N LEU A 88 -23.43 23.34 -12.34
CA LEU A 88 -24.48 22.40 -12.76
C LEU A 88 -24.47 21.14 -11.88
#